data_AF-A0A5N8UKB5-F1
#
_entry.id   AF-A0A5N8UKB5-F1
#
_cell.length_a   1.000
_cell.length_b   1.000
_cell.length_c   1.000
_cell.angle_alpha   90.00
_cell.angle_beta   90.00
_cell.angle_gamma   90.00
#
_symmetry.space_group_name_H-M   'P 1'
#
loop_
_entity.id
_entity.type
_entity.pdbx_description
1 polymer ?
#
loop_
_entity_poly.entity_id
_entity_poly.type
_entity_poly.pdbx_seq_one_letter_code
_entity_poly.pdbx_strand_id
1 'polypeptide(L)' 'MFLSNAQRWAQICERQAEIIENLSDAFPERKEHHSDLGISWRRLGDQVSRGQSLETLDVLNK' A
#
# COMPACT_ATOMS: atom_id res chain seq x y z
N MET A 1 10.92 -15.86 15.98
CA MET A 1 9.53 -15.96 15.46
C MET A 1 9.58 -15.60 13.98
N PHE A 2 9.21 -16.51 13.07
CA PHE A 2 9.23 -16.22 11.63
C PHE A 2 7.92 -15.53 11.24
N LEU A 3 8.00 -14.37 10.59
CA LEU A 3 6.84 -13.70 10.02
C LEU A 3 6.21 -14.57 8.93
N SER A 4 4.89 -14.67 8.92
CA SER A 4 4.16 -15.29 7.82
C SER A 4 4.39 -14.51 6.52
N ASN A 5 4.18 -15.16 5.37
CA ASN A 5 4.29 -14.48 4.08
C ASN A 5 3.36 -13.26 3.99
N ALA A 6 2.15 -13.35 4.55
CA ALA A 6 1.21 -12.23 4.62
C ALA A 6 1.76 -11.04 5.42
N GLN A 7 2.40 -11.30 6.57
CA GLN A 7 3.02 -10.25 7.38
C GLN A 7 4.20 -9.58 6.66
N ARG A 8 5.02 -10.37 5.94
CA ARG A 8 6.12 -9.81 5.12
C ARG A 8 5.58 -8.93 4.00
N TRP A 9 4.52 -9.36 3.33
CA TRP A 9 3.88 -8.56 2.29
C TRP A 9 3.27 -7.26 2.84
N ALA A 10 2.63 -7.31 4.00
CA ALA A 10 2.11 -6.10 4.65
C ALA A 10 3.24 -5.10 4.98
N GLN A 11 4.39 -5.58 5.46
CA GLN A 11 5.57 -4.73 5.70
C GLN A 11 6.12 -4.10 4.41
N ILE A 12 6.14 -4.85 3.30
CA ILE A 12 6.55 -4.32 2.00
C ILE A 12 5.58 -3.21 1.56
N CYS A 13 4.27 -3.42 1.73
CA CYS A 13 3.26 -2.42 1.38
C CYS A 13 3.43 -1.13 2.18
N GLU A 14 3.64 -1.22 3.50
CA GLU A 14 3.89 -0.03 4.33
C GLU A 14 5.13 0.73 3.86
N ARG A 15 6.22 0.00 3.57
CA ARG A 15 7.46 0.62 3.10
C ARG A 15 7.31 1.30 1.75
N GLN A 16 6.49 0.77 0.84
CA GLN A 16 6.18 1.43 -0.43
C GLN A 16 5.37 2.72 -0.20
N ALA A 17 4.40 2.69 0.73
CA ALA A 17 3.62 3.88 1.09
C ALA A 17 4.54 5.00 1.62
N GLU A 18 5.45 4.67 2.55
CA GLU A 18 6.42 5.63 3.10
C GLU A 18 7.32 6.23 2.01
N ILE A 19 7.86 5.41 1.09
CA ILE A 19 8.71 5.89 0.01
C ILE A 19 7.96 6.91 -0.85
N ILE A 20 6.71 6.59 -1.24
CA ILE A 20 5.92 7.45 -2.11
C ILE A 20 5.53 8.75 -1.38
N GLU A 21 5.17 8.67 -0.11
CA GLU A 21 4.85 9.86 0.67
C GLU A 21 6.06 10.79 0.81
N ASN A 22 7.25 10.23 1.04
CA ASN A 22 8.50 10.98 1.10
C ASN A 22 8.87 11.65 -0.24
N LEU A 23 8.40 11.13 -1.38
CA LEU A 23 8.57 11.82 -2.67
C LEU A 23 7.86 13.18 -2.70
N SER A 24 6.88 13.41 -1.83
CA SER A 24 6.18 14.69 -1.72
C SER A 24 7.08 15.81 -1.20
N ASP A 25 8.16 15.50 -0.50
CA ASP A 25 9.13 16.50 -0.05
C ASP A 25 9.94 17.05 -1.25
N ALA A 26 10.22 16.18 -2.23
CA ALA A 26 10.93 16.55 -3.45
C ALA A 26 9.99 17.11 -4.53
N PHE A 27 8.74 16.67 -4.56
CA PHE A 27 7.73 17.05 -5.56
C PHE A 27 6.40 17.47 -4.89
N PRO A 28 6.35 18.64 -4.23
CA PRO A 28 5.16 19.08 -3.49
C PRO A 28 3.92 19.25 -4.36
N GLU A 29 4.09 19.54 -5.66
CA GLU A 29 3.01 19.68 -6.63
C GLU A 29 2.27 18.36 -6.90
N ARG A 30 2.88 17.22 -6.57
CA ARG A 30 2.31 15.87 -6.73
C ARG A 30 1.84 15.27 -5.41
N LYS A 31 1.86 16.03 -4.31
CA LYS A 31 1.59 15.55 -2.95
C LYS A 31 0.25 14.81 -2.83
N GLU A 32 -0.80 15.29 -3.47
CA GLU A 32 -2.12 14.64 -3.46
C GLU A 32 -2.06 13.24 -4.09
N HIS A 33 -1.49 13.13 -5.29
CA HIS A 33 -1.29 11.87 -5.99
C HIS A 33 -0.42 10.88 -5.21
N HIS A 34 0.64 11.37 -4.57
CA HIS A 34 1.49 10.55 -3.71
C HIS A 34 0.74 10.05 -2.48
N SER A 35 -0.10 10.89 -1.86
CA SER A 35 -0.93 10.50 -0.72
C SER A 35 -1.94 9.42 -1.11
N ASP A 36 -2.61 9.57 -2.25
CA ASP A 36 -3.57 8.58 -2.76
C ASP A 36 -2.91 7.22 -3.05
N LEU A 37 -1.70 7.25 -3.63
CA LEU A 37 -0.90 6.04 -3.85
C LEU A 37 -0.45 5.41 -2.52
N GLY A 38 -0.02 6.21 -1.54
CA GLY A 38 0.33 5.74 -0.20
C GLY A 38 -0.85 5.06 0.51
N ILE A 39 -2.03 5.65 0.45
CA ILE A 39 -3.28 5.06 0.96
C ILE A 39 -3.58 3.74 0.26
N SER A 40 -3.41 3.68 -1.06
CA SER A 40 -3.66 2.46 -1.85
C SER A 40 -2.73 1.32 -1.44
N TRP A 41 -1.44 1.60 -1.20
CA TRP A 41 -0.49 0.61 -0.67
C TRP A 41 -0.87 0.11 0.72
N ARG A 42 -1.27 1.00 1.64
CA ARG A 42 -1.70 0.57 2.98
C ARG A 42 -2.97 -0.28 2.94
N ARG A 43 -3.93 0.06 2.07
CA ARG A 43 -5.13 -0.77 1.84
C ARG A 43 -4.76 -2.16 1.34
N LEU A 44 -3.82 -2.26 0.40
CA LEU A 44 -3.32 -3.56 -0.07
C LEU A 44 -2.65 -4.35 1.05
N GLY A 45 -1.82 -3.70 1.87
CA GLY A 45 -1.18 -4.31 3.02
C GLY A 45 -2.18 -4.88 4.04
N ASP A 46 -3.23 -4.12 4.37
CA ASP A 46 -4.32 -4.56 5.24
C ASP A 46 -5.05 -5.78 4.65
N GLN A 47 -5.40 -5.75 3.36
CA GLN A 47 -6.06 -6.87 2.68
C GLN A 47 -5.20 -8.14 2.69
N VAL A 48 -3.91 -8.03 2.37
CA VAL A 48 -2.99 -9.16 2.38
C VAL A 48 -2.82 -9.71 3.80
N SER A 49 -2.75 -8.84 4.81
CA SER A 49 -2.65 -9.26 6.22
C SER A 49 -3.87 -10.07 6.68
N ARG A 50 -5.05 -9.80 6.09
CA ARG A 50 -6.30 -10.52 6.33
C ARG A 50 -6.47 -11.77 5.45
N GLY A 51 -5.52 -12.05 4.56
CA GLY A 51 -5.59 -13.18 3.63
C GLY A 51 -6.61 -12.99 2.49
N GLN A 52 -6.97 -11.75 2.17
CA GLN A 52 -7.89 -11.46 1.07
C GLN A 52 -7.17 -11.60 -0.29
N SER A 53 -7.84 -12.24 -1.25
CA SER A 53 -7.33 -12.43 -2.62
C SER A 53 -7.56 -11.18 -3.47
N LEU A 54 -6.60 -10.90 -4.36
CA LEU A 54 -6.64 -9.81 -5.34
C LEU A 54 -7.80 -9.92 -6.36
N GLU A 55 -8.50 -11.05 -6.46
CA GLU A 55 -9.73 -11.17 -7.27
C GLU A 55 -10.80 -10.14 -6.86
N THR A 56 -10.71 -9.62 -5.63
CA THR A 56 -11.60 -8.56 -5.13
C THR A 56 -11.27 -7.16 -5.71
N LEU A 57 -10.10 -6.97 -6.33
CA LEU A 57 -9.65 -5.66 -6.85
C LEU A 57 -10.29 -5.26 -8.19
N ASP A 58 -10.75 -6.20 -9.01
CA ASP A 58 -11.44 -5.89 -10.28
C ASP A 58 -12.89 -5.39 -10.04
N VAL A 59 -13.48 -5.75 -8.90
CA VAL A 59 -14.89 -5.48 -8.60
C VAL A 59 -15.10 -4.12 -7.91
N LEU A 60 -14.10 -3.62 -7.17
CA LEU A 60 -14.22 -2.38 -6.36
C LEU A 60 -13.74 -1.11 -7.08
N ASN A 61 -13.27 -1.23 -8.33
CA ASN A 61 -12.80 -0.12 -9.16
C ASN A 61 -13.75 0.18 -10.36
N LYS A 62 -15.01 -0.27 -10.28
CA LYS A 62 -16.08 0.06 -11.25
C LYS A 62 -17.01 1.14 -10.71
#